data_AF-A0A1E7ESW1-F1
#
_entry.id   AF-A0A1E7ESW1-F1
#
_cell.length_a   1.000
_cell.length_b   1.000
_cell.length_c   1.000
_cell.angle_alpha   90.00
_cell.angle_beta   90.00
_cell.angle_gamma   90.00
#
_symmetry.space_group_name_H-M   'P 1'
#
loop_
_entity.id
_entity.type
_entity.pdbx_description
1 polymer ?
#
loop_
_entity_poly.entity_id
_entity_poly.type
_entity_poly.pdbx_seq_one_letter_code
_entity_poly.pdbx_strand_id
1 'polypeptide(L)'
;MVKRRTLSGIEKHPPQDELHLVDDNGDGSSENMFSKALLSLSFKERHQIEEEIHGVSCMMAIQETPELIEEALRAFQYELDFVIADTQKIAYQKAKENICSNSNTSNSNSYLLCNETKLRFLRCEFFNPVQGSVKIC
;
A
#
# COMPACT_ATOMS: atom_id res chain seq x y z
N MET A 1 27.52 49.94 0.65
CA MET A 1 27.51 50.52 2.01
C MET A 1 26.85 49.53 2.95
N VAL A 2 27.64 49.01 3.88
CA VAL A 2 27.23 48.10 4.95
C VAL A 2 26.80 48.96 6.14
N LYS A 3 25.63 48.71 6.72
CA LYS A 3 25.33 49.09 8.11
C LYS A 3 24.94 47.84 8.89
N ARG A 4 25.76 47.53 9.89
CA ARG A 4 25.65 46.43 10.86
C ARG A 4 25.05 46.96 12.18
N ARG A 5 24.47 46.02 12.95
CA ARG A 5 24.30 45.94 14.42
C ARG A 5 23.15 46.78 15.03
N THR A 6 22.39 46.32 16.03
CA THR A 6 22.65 45.36 17.14
C THR A 6 21.38 44.63 17.65
N LEU A 7 21.65 43.50 18.33
CA LEU A 7 20.80 42.57 19.09
C LEU A 7 20.08 43.20 20.30
N SER A 8 18.87 42.71 20.62
CA SER A 8 18.45 42.23 21.96
C SER A 8 16.94 41.94 21.99
N GLY A 9 16.54 40.74 22.42
CA GLY A 9 15.12 40.45 22.69
C GLY A 9 14.80 38.96 22.72
N ILE A 10 15.40 38.23 23.67
CA ILE A 10 14.91 36.91 24.07
C ILE A 10 13.66 37.18 24.91
N GLU A 11 12.46 37.00 24.35
CA GLU A 11 11.24 36.94 25.14
C GLU A 11 10.91 35.48 25.46
N LYS A 12 10.78 35.25 26.77
CA LYS A 12 10.52 33.97 27.41
C LYS A 12 9.07 33.58 27.21
N HIS A 13 8.85 32.28 26.97
CA HIS A 13 7.57 31.61 27.22
C HIS A 13 7.01 31.98 28.61
N PRO A 14 5.68 32.10 28.72
CA PRO A 14 4.95 31.40 29.75
C PRO A 14 4.26 30.16 29.14
N PRO A 15 4.25 29.00 29.83
CA PRO A 15 3.37 27.90 29.51
C PRO A 15 1.98 28.21 30.08
N GLN A 16 0.95 28.22 29.23
CA GLN A 16 -0.43 28.22 29.70
C GLN A 16 -1.05 26.88 29.34
N ASP A 17 -0.69 25.88 30.15
CA ASP A 17 -1.51 24.70 30.38
C ASP A 17 -2.77 25.15 31.15
N GLU A 18 -3.77 25.68 30.45
CA GLU A 18 -5.13 25.76 31.00
C GLU A 18 -5.85 24.45 30.69
N LEU A 19 -5.64 23.49 31.60
CA LEU A 19 -6.48 22.32 31.80
C LEU A 19 -7.90 22.80 32.15
N HIS A 20 -8.75 22.91 31.15
CA HIS A 20 -10.18 22.98 31.37
C HIS A 20 -10.66 21.57 31.77
N LEU A 21 -10.58 21.26 33.06
CA LEU A 21 -11.23 20.09 33.65
C LEU A 21 -12.73 20.31 33.57
N VAL A 22 -13.37 19.66 32.59
CA VAL A 22 -14.80 19.43 32.62
C VAL A 22 -15.03 18.29 33.60
N ASP A 23 -15.35 18.64 34.84
CA ASP A 23 -16.07 17.73 35.73
C ASP A 23 -17.54 17.77 35.32
N ASP A 24 -17.98 16.73 34.59
CA ASP A 24 -19.39 16.35 34.56
C ASP A 24 -19.52 14.83 34.78
N ASN A 25 -20.38 14.51 35.72
CA ASN A 25 -20.55 13.19 36.31
C ASN A 25 -21.43 12.32 35.41
N GLY A 26 -20.88 11.22 34.90
CA GLY A 26 -21.69 10.16 34.30
C GLY A 26 -20.87 9.18 33.46
N ASP A 27 -20.55 8.03 34.05
CA ASP A 27 -20.26 6.77 33.33
C ASP A 27 -19.24 6.81 32.17
N GLY A 28 -18.26 7.73 32.19
CA GLY A 28 -17.18 7.86 31.20
C GLY A 28 -15.80 7.41 31.69
N SER A 29 -15.74 6.76 32.86
CA SER A 29 -14.48 6.41 33.52
C SER A 29 -13.66 5.36 32.75
N SER A 30 -14.32 4.42 32.08
CA SER A 30 -13.68 3.35 31.32
C SER A 30 -13.09 3.88 30.00
N GLU A 31 -13.83 4.72 29.27
CA GLU A 31 -13.38 5.30 27.99
C GLU A 31 -12.18 6.23 28.19
N ASN A 32 -12.15 7.00 29.27
CA ASN A 32 -11.00 7.85 29.61
C ASN A 32 -9.77 7.04 30.02
N MET A 33 -9.93 5.89 30.68
CA MET A 33 -8.80 4.99 31.00
C MET A 33 -8.28 4.27 29.74
N PHE A 34 -9.19 3.84 28.86
CA PHE A 34 -8.83 3.20 27.59
C PHE A 34 -8.08 4.16 26.67
N SER A 35 -8.58 5.40 26.53
CA SER A 35 -7.95 6.43 25.70
C SER A 35 -6.55 6.80 26.22
N LYS A 36 -6.37 6.90 27.54
CA LYS A 36 -5.05 7.13 28.16
C LYS A 36 -4.11 5.94 27.95
N ALA A 37 -4.60 4.72 28.06
CA ALA A 37 -3.82 3.51 27.79
C ALA A 37 -3.35 3.49 26.33
N LEU A 38 -4.24 3.77 25.36
CA LEU A 38 -3.87 3.85 23.94
C LEU A 38 -2.83 4.94 23.66
N LEU A 39 -2.96 6.12 24.27
CA LEU A 39 -1.99 7.21 24.09
C LEU A 39 -0.63 6.94 24.74
N SER A 40 -0.57 6.03 25.73
CA SER A 40 0.68 5.61 26.37
C SER A 40 1.47 4.57 25.57
N LEU A 41 0.85 3.94 24.56
CA LEU A 41 1.49 2.97 23.69
C LEU A 41 2.41 3.65 22.64
N SER A 42 3.44 2.92 22.23
CA SER A 42 4.29 3.34 21.11
C SER A 42 3.48 3.41 19.80
N PHE A 43 4.00 4.15 18.82
CA PHE A 43 3.38 4.23 17.49
C PHE A 43 3.19 2.84 16.85
N LYS A 44 4.14 1.92 17.07
CA LYS A 44 4.08 0.54 16.57
C LYS A 44 2.96 -0.27 17.24
N GLU A 45 2.80 -0.16 18.55
CA GLU A 45 1.77 -0.90 19.31
C GLU A 45 0.37 -0.39 18.99
N ARG A 46 0.20 0.93 18.82
CA ARG A 46 -1.07 1.50 18.34
C ARG A 46 -1.41 1.00 16.95
N HIS A 47 -0.43 1.00 16.04
CA HIS A 47 -0.63 0.48 14.70
C HIS A 47 -1.01 -1.00 14.71
N GLN A 48 -0.37 -1.81 15.56
CA GLN A 48 -0.71 -3.23 15.70
C GLN A 48 -2.14 -3.44 16.21
N ILE A 49 -2.60 -2.64 17.17
CA ILE A 49 -3.99 -2.68 17.65
C ILE A 49 -4.97 -2.24 16.56
N GLU A 50 -4.64 -1.19 15.81
CA GLU A 50 -5.44 -0.75 14.68
C GLU A 50 -5.51 -1.84 13.60
N GLU A 51 -4.40 -2.48 13.24
CA GLU A 51 -4.38 -3.60 12.29
C GLU A 51 -5.22 -4.79 12.77
N GLU A 52 -5.16 -5.11 14.07
CA GLU A 52 -5.96 -6.18 14.68
C GLU A 52 -7.46 -5.87 14.64
N ILE A 53 -7.85 -4.64 14.96
CA ILE A 53 -9.25 -4.19 14.93
C ILE A 53 -9.80 -4.16 13.50
N HIS A 54 -9.01 -3.69 12.53
CA HIS A 54 -9.42 -3.60 11.13
C HIS A 54 -9.28 -4.94 10.38
N GLY A 55 -8.59 -5.92 10.96
CA GLY A 55 -8.31 -7.22 10.33
C GLY A 55 -7.41 -7.13 9.09
N VAL A 56 -6.74 -6.00 8.88
CA VAL A 56 -5.88 -5.74 7.72
C VAL A 56 -4.52 -5.26 8.24
N SER A 57 -3.49 -6.07 8.04
CA SER A 57 -2.12 -5.65 8.36
C SER A 57 -1.62 -4.71 7.28
N CYS A 58 -1.55 -3.42 7.60
CA CYS A 58 -1.04 -2.37 6.71
C CYS A 58 0.49 -2.46 6.57
N MET A 59 1.18 -3.06 7.54
CA MET A 59 2.63 -3.32 7.54
C MET A 59 3.10 -4.25 6.42
N MET A 60 2.21 -5.06 5.85
CA MET A 60 2.50 -5.96 4.71
C MET A 60 2.38 -5.27 3.35
N ALA A 61 1.97 -3.99 3.30
CA ALA A 61 1.91 -3.24 2.05
C ALA A 61 3.34 -2.92 1.56
N ILE A 62 3.81 -3.66 0.56
CA ILE A 62 5.06 -3.37 -0.13
C ILE A 62 4.92 -1.98 -0.78
N GLN A 63 5.93 -1.12 -0.56
CA GLN A 63 5.96 0.18 -1.20
C GLN A 63 6.13 0.00 -2.71
N GLU A 64 5.09 0.36 -3.47
CA GLU A 64 5.13 0.33 -4.93
C GLU A 64 6.05 1.45 -5.44
N THR A 65 7.28 1.11 -5.81
CA THR A 65 8.16 2.00 -6.58
C THR A 65 8.03 1.67 -8.07
N PRO A 66 8.23 2.64 -8.98
CA PRO A 66 8.16 2.36 -10.42
C PRO A 66 9.17 1.29 -10.85
N GLU A 67 10.35 1.24 -10.22
CA GLU A 67 11.38 0.23 -10.49
C GLU A 67 10.91 -1.17 -10.09
N LEU A 68 10.23 -1.30 -8.95
CA LEU A 68 9.66 -2.57 -8.49
C LEU A 68 8.59 -3.07 -9.47
N ILE A 69 7.71 -2.18 -9.92
CA ILE A 69 6.63 -2.48 -10.86
C ILE A 69 7.20 -3.01 -12.18
N GLU A 70 8.19 -2.32 -12.75
CA GLU A 70 8.81 -2.71 -14.03
C GLU A 70 9.54 -4.04 -13.92
N GLU A 71 10.33 -4.24 -12.85
CA GLU A 71 11.05 -5.48 -12.60
C GLU A 71 10.09 -6.65 -12.41
N ALA A 72 9.04 -6.47 -11.59
CA ALA A 72 8.06 -7.50 -11.32
C ALA A 72 7.27 -7.88 -12.57
N LEU A 73 6.88 -6.91 -13.42
CA LEU A 73 6.22 -7.19 -14.69
C LEU A 73 7.12 -7.96 -15.65
N ARG A 74 8.41 -7.63 -15.71
CA ARG A 74 9.39 -8.34 -16.53
C ARG A 74 9.56 -9.78 -16.05
N ALA A 75 9.74 -9.98 -14.75
CA ALA A 75 9.87 -11.31 -14.15
C ALA A 75 8.59 -12.13 -14.35
N PHE A 76 7.42 -11.53 -14.15
CA PHE A 76 6.12 -12.18 -14.37
C PHE A 76 5.94 -12.66 -15.82
N GLN A 77 6.34 -11.84 -16.79
CA GLN A 77 6.27 -12.24 -18.21
C GLN A 77 7.24 -13.39 -18.51
N TYR A 78 8.44 -13.37 -17.92
CA TYR A 78 9.39 -14.48 -18.04
C TYR A 78 8.83 -15.80 -17.49
N GLU A 79 8.19 -15.77 -16.32
CA GLU A 79 7.55 -16.96 -15.73
C GLU A 79 6.45 -17.53 -16.66
N LEU A 80 5.63 -16.67 -17.26
CA LEU A 80 4.57 -17.07 -18.19
C LEU A 80 5.11 -17.70 -19.49
N ASP A 81 6.19 -17.13 -20.03
CA ASP A 81 6.73 -17.59 -21.30
C ASP A 81 7.60 -18.85 -21.15
N PHE A 82 8.37 -18.97 -20.06
CA PHE A 82 9.42 -19.99 -19.95
C PHE A 82 9.24 -21.02 -18.83
N VAL A 83 8.55 -20.68 -17.74
CA VAL A 83 8.48 -21.56 -16.55
C VAL A 83 7.18 -22.37 -16.55
N ILE A 84 6.05 -21.72 -16.86
CA ILE A 84 4.75 -22.38 -16.87
C ILE A 84 4.56 -23.19 -18.15
N ALA A 85 4.27 -24.48 -17.98
CA ALA A 85 4.00 -25.41 -19.05
C ALA A 85 2.77 -24.98 -19.87
N ASP A 86 2.82 -25.20 -21.19
CA ASP A 86 1.73 -24.85 -22.12
C ASP A 86 0.38 -25.46 -21.73
N THR A 87 0.38 -26.62 -21.08
CA THR A 87 -0.83 -27.31 -20.61
C THR A 87 -1.56 -26.58 -19.49
N GLN A 88 -0.87 -25.72 -18.74
CA GLN A 88 -1.44 -25.00 -17.61
C GLN A 88 -1.95 -23.60 -17.98
N LYS A 89 -1.46 -23.02 -19.08
CA LYS A 89 -1.75 -21.63 -19.49
C LYS A 89 -2.78 -21.51 -20.61
N ILE A 90 -3.81 -22.36 -20.58
CA ILE A 90 -4.83 -22.47 -21.64
C ILE A 90 -5.60 -21.16 -21.82
N ALA A 91 -6.02 -20.52 -20.72
CA ALA A 91 -6.77 -19.27 -20.78
C ALA A 91 -5.92 -18.13 -21.34
N TYR A 92 -4.66 -18.05 -20.89
CA TYR A 92 -3.69 -17.08 -21.36
C TYR A 92 -3.35 -17.25 -22.85
N GLN A 93 -3.13 -18.49 -23.31
CA GLN A 93 -2.88 -18.79 -24.73
C GLN A 93 -4.07 -18.39 -25.61
N LYS A 94 -5.29 -18.76 -25.22
CA LYS A 94 -6.52 -18.35 -25.94
C LYS A 94 -6.65 -16.83 -26.01
N ALA A 95 -6.31 -16.12 -24.93
CA ALA A 95 -6.30 -14.66 -24.92
C ALA A 95 -5.28 -14.08 -25.92
N LYS A 96 -4.10 -14.69 -26.04
CA LYS A 96 -3.02 -14.30 -26.96
C LYS A 96 -3.40 -14.56 -28.43
N GLU A 97 -3.99 -15.71 -28.71
CA GLU A 97 -4.45 -16.10 -30.05
C GLU A 97 -5.56 -15.16 -30.57
N ASN A 98 -6.48 -14.75 -29.69
CA ASN A 98 -7.56 -13.82 -30.04
C ASN A 98 -7.07 -12.42 -30.45
N ILE A 99 -5.92 -11.96 -29.94
CA ILE A 99 -5.31 -10.70 -30.39
C ILE A 99 -4.67 -10.86 -31.77
N CYS A 100 -3.89 -11.93 -31.98
CA CYS A 100 -3.22 -12.18 -33.26
C CYS A 100 -4.20 -12.36 -34.44
N SER A 101 -5.39 -12.91 -34.17
CA SER A 101 -6.37 -13.22 -35.21
C SER A 101 -7.23 -12.02 -35.64
N ASN A 102 -7.32 -10.97 -34.80
CA ASN A 102 -8.18 -9.80 -35.02
C ASN A 102 -7.40 -8.54 -35.45
N SER A 103 -6.41 -8.69 -36.34
CA SER A 103 -5.52 -7.61 -36.79
C SER A 103 -6.22 -6.45 -37.52
N ASN A 104 -7.49 -6.60 -37.90
CA ASN A 104 -8.28 -5.56 -38.57
C ASN A 104 -9.04 -4.64 -37.61
N THR A 105 -9.08 -4.94 -36.31
CA THR A 105 -9.80 -4.13 -35.32
C THR A 105 -8.80 -3.56 -34.34
N SER A 106 -8.59 -2.24 -34.39
CA SER A 106 -7.60 -1.46 -33.63
C SER A 106 -7.77 -1.47 -32.10
N ASN A 107 -8.68 -2.29 -31.56
CA ASN A 107 -9.06 -2.34 -30.14
C ASN A 107 -9.09 -3.75 -29.53
N SER A 108 -8.34 -4.71 -30.10
CA SER A 108 -8.21 -6.06 -29.56
C SER A 108 -7.31 -6.12 -28.31
N ASN A 109 -7.60 -5.32 -27.29
CA ASN A 109 -6.90 -5.39 -26.00
C ASN A 109 -7.57 -6.45 -25.14
N SER A 110 -6.99 -7.65 -25.08
CA SER A 110 -7.42 -8.64 -24.11
C SER A 110 -7.11 -8.13 -22.70
N TYR A 111 -8.13 -8.09 -21.84
CA TYR A 111 -8.00 -7.68 -20.44
C TYR A 111 -6.91 -8.48 -19.72
N LEU A 112 -6.74 -9.78 -20.04
CA LEU A 112 -5.71 -10.62 -19.42
C LEU A 112 -4.27 -10.25 -19.83
N LEU A 113 -4.10 -9.56 -20.95
CA LEU A 113 -2.77 -9.26 -21.51
C LEU A 113 -2.27 -7.86 -21.17
N CYS A 114 -3.13 -6.97 -20.67
CA CYS A 114 -2.72 -5.64 -20.27
C CYS A 114 -1.89 -5.66 -18.97
N ASN A 115 -0.94 -4.74 -18.86
CA ASN A 115 -0.09 -4.63 -17.68
C ASN A 115 -0.91 -4.36 -16.41
N GLU A 116 -2.01 -3.62 -16.52
CA GLU A 116 -2.89 -3.34 -15.38
C GLU A 116 -3.45 -4.61 -14.75
N THR A 117 -3.90 -5.57 -15.55
CA THR A 117 -4.40 -6.85 -15.04
C THR A 117 -3.27 -7.69 -14.45
N LYS A 118 -2.10 -7.73 -15.10
CA LYS A 118 -0.92 -8.41 -14.55
C LYS A 118 -0.53 -7.83 -13.19
N LEU A 119 -0.58 -6.50 -13.04
CA LEU A 119 -0.31 -5.82 -11.78
C LEU A 119 -1.33 -6.16 -10.69
N ARG A 120 -2.60 -6.39 -11.03
CA ARG A 120 -3.59 -6.86 -10.03
C ARG A 120 -3.18 -8.21 -9.44
N PHE A 121 -2.77 -9.17 -10.27
CA PHE A 121 -2.26 -10.46 -9.79
C PHE A 121 -0.98 -10.30 -8.97
N LEU A 122 -0.03 -9.48 -9.44
CA LEU A 122 1.19 -9.19 -8.68
C LEU A 122 0.89 -8.56 -7.32
N ARG A 123 -0.05 -7.59 -7.23
CA ARG A 123 -0.46 -6.96 -5.96
C ARG A 123 -1.09 -7.96 -4.99
N CYS A 124 -1.90 -8.90 -5.49
CA CYS A 124 -2.47 -9.96 -4.65
C CYS A 124 -1.40 -10.89 -4.07
N GLU A 125 -0.28 -11.09 -4.78
CA GLU A 125 0.81 -11.97 -4.36
C GLU A 125 2.03 -11.21 -3.82
N PHE A 126 1.85 -9.98 -3.36
CA PHE A 126 2.94 -9.16 -2.81
C PHE A 126 4.16 -9.08 -3.75
N PHE A 127 3.89 -8.84 -5.04
CA PHE A 127 4.85 -8.78 -6.13
C PHE A 127 5.68 -10.05 -6.35
N ASN A 128 5.17 -11.23 -5.96
CA ASN A 128 5.77 -12.51 -6.31
C ASN A 128 5.38 -12.95 -7.75
N PRO A 129 6.31 -12.96 -8.72
CA PRO A 129 5.98 -13.24 -10.11
C PRO A 129 5.60 -14.71 -10.36
N VAL A 130 6.11 -15.64 -9.55
CA VAL A 130 5.82 -17.08 -9.67
C VAL A 130 4.37 -17.36 -9.27
N GLN A 131 3.96 -16.86 -8.10
CA GLN A 131 2.58 -17.06 -7.63
C GLN A 131 1.58 -16.33 -8.52
N GLY A 132 1.92 -15.10 -8.93
CA GLY A 132 1.04 -14.32 -9.79
C GLY A 132 0.83 -14.96 -11.17
N SER A 133 1.89 -15.51 -11.77
CA SER A 133 1.82 -16.16 -13.08
C SER A 133 1.03 -17.47 -13.05
N VAL A 134 1.09 -18.22 -11.94
CA VAL A 134 0.23 -19.41 -11.74
C VAL A 134 -1.25 -19.01 -11.66
N LYS A 135 -1.58 -17.89 -11.02
CA LYS A 135 -2.99 -17.45 -10.83
C LYS A 135 -3.66 -16.88 -12.08
N ILE A 136 -2.89 -16.39 -13.05
CA ILE A 136 -3.44 -15.86 -14.31
C ILE A 136 -3.64 -16.93 -15.39
N CYS A 137 -3.00 -18.10 -15.23
CA CYS A 137 -3.06 -19.22 -16.17
C CYS A 137 -4.34 -20.06 -16.01
#